data_AF-A0A969BJF2-F1
#
_entry.id   AF-A0A969BJF2-F1
#
_cell.length_a   1.000
_cell.length_b   1.000
_cell.length_c   1.000
_cell.angle_alpha   90.00
_cell.angle_beta   90.00
_cell.angle_gamma   90.00
#
_symmetry.space_group_name_H-M   'P 1'
#
loop_
_entity.id
_entity.type
_entity.pdbx_description
1 polymer ?
#
loop_
_entity_poly.entity_id
_entity_poly.type
_entity_poly.pdbx_seq_one_letter_code
_entity_poly.pdbx_strand_id
1 'polypeptide(L)'
;MRKTLTLLFIAGLLSAAFGQQKKYMFVSLNSKHHSEQLSQEALAKLMEGHLANIQRLAKEGKLLVAGPFDGGGGLFILNTGSIQEAKEWLSTDPGIQAERWDVEVLPYDPRVGSVCVVNENVEMVTYTYVRYIPSFTKFNIKDSPQTFRRHDDFVRKITDTGNVIAEGLLGERDGNILILRGEVDRSLVESSPGVQEGLLEFVIKKLWVGKGSFCE
;
A
#
# COMPACT_ATOMS: atom_id res chain seq x y z
N MET A 1 -49.39 42.91 37.33
CA MET A 1 -48.79 42.51 36.03
C MET A 1 -47.34 42.12 36.26
N ARG A 2 -47.02 40.81 36.26
CA ARG A 2 -45.64 40.31 36.21
C ARG A 2 -45.65 39.11 35.28
N LYS A 3 -45.15 39.29 34.06
CA LYS A 3 -45.00 38.22 33.05
C LYS A 3 -43.67 37.53 33.34
N THR A 4 -43.71 36.28 33.77
CA THR A 4 -42.53 35.40 33.84
C THR A 4 -42.19 34.95 32.42
N LEU A 5 -41.01 35.34 31.96
CA LEU A 5 -40.44 34.99 30.66
C LEU A 5 -39.68 33.66 30.81
N THR A 6 -40.24 32.57 30.33
CA THR A 6 -39.57 31.27 30.30
C THR A 6 -38.60 31.25 29.11
N LEU A 7 -37.30 31.33 29.38
CA LEU A 7 -36.26 31.13 28.37
C LEU A 7 -36.10 29.62 28.12
N LEU A 8 -36.55 29.12 26.98
CA LEU A 8 -36.22 27.77 26.51
C LEU A 8 -34.79 27.80 25.93
N PHE A 9 -33.83 27.22 26.64
CA PHE A 9 -32.51 26.91 26.10
C PHE A 9 -32.63 25.65 25.23
N ILE A 10 -32.78 25.82 23.92
CA ILE A 10 -32.64 24.72 22.96
C ILE A 10 -31.14 24.49 22.78
N ALA A 11 -30.59 23.54 23.53
CA ALA A 11 -29.25 23.02 23.30
C ALA A 11 -29.27 22.19 22.00
N GLY A 12 -28.88 22.82 20.88
CA GLY A 12 -28.65 22.11 19.63
C GLY A 12 -27.50 21.13 19.79
N LEU A 13 -27.81 19.83 19.82
CA LEU A 13 -26.81 18.78 19.59
C LEU A 13 -26.28 18.94 18.16
N LEU A 14 -25.11 19.57 18.02
CA LEU A 14 -24.26 19.39 16.85
C LEU A 14 -23.64 18.00 16.94
N SER A 15 -24.31 17.00 16.35
CA SER A 15 -23.66 15.74 16.01
C SER A 15 -22.61 16.02 14.94
N ALA A 16 -21.37 16.28 15.35
CA ALA A 16 -20.23 16.21 14.46
C ALA A 16 -20.15 14.76 13.95
N ALA A 17 -20.55 14.55 12.70
CA ALA A 17 -20.26 13.32 12.00
C ALA A 17 -18.74 13.25 11.83
N PHE A 18 -18.05 12.61 12.79
CA PHE A 18 -16.67 12.21 12.60
C PHE A 18 -16.66 11.19 11.46
N GLY A 19 -16.37 11.64 10.25
CA GLY A 19 -16.09 10.74 9.14
C GLY A 19 -14.91 9.85 9.54
N GLN A 20 -15.16 8.55 9.71
CA GLN A 20 -14.10 7.59 9.99
C GLN A 20 -13.16 7.58 8.79
N GLN A 21 -11.92 8.05 8.98
CA GLN A 21 -10.89 7.99 7.95
C GLN A 21 -10.73 6.53 7.53
N LYS A 22 -10.81 6.26 6.21
CA LYS A 22 -10.59 4.91 5.68
C LYS A 22 -9.17 4.47 6.04
N LYS A 23 -9.05 3.26 6.57
CA LYS A 23 -7.77 2.65 6.93
C LYS A 23 -7.53 1.45 6.03
N TYR A 24 -6.30 1.32 5.57
CA TYR A 24 -5.91 0.26 4.65
C TYR A 24 -4.71 -0.51 5.20
N MET A 25 -4.60 -1.76 4.80
CA MET A 25 -3.39 -2.56 4.98
C MET A 25 -2.77 -2.83 3.62
N PHE A 26 -1.52 -2.43 3.45
CA PHE A 26 -0.68 -2.81 2.32
C PHE A 26 -0.06 -4.18 2.61
N VAL A 27 -0.07 -5.05 1.60
CA VAL A 27 0.52 -6.38 1.68
C VAL A 27 1.53 -6.52 0.56
N SER A 28 2.77 -6.87 0.90
CA SER A 28 3.79 -7.26 -0.08
C SER A 28 3.92 -8.78 -0.09
N LEU A 29 3.72 -9.40 -1.25
CA LEU A 29 4.05 -10.80 -1.48
C LEU A 29 5.43 -10.84 -2.13
N ASN A 30 6.48 -11.10 -1.35
CA ASN A 30 7.85 -11.15 -1.86
C ASN A 30 8.21 -12.59 -2.25
N SER A 31 8.80 -12.78 -3.43
CA SER A 31 9.25 -14.11 -3.87
C SER A 31 10.26 -14.69 -2.88
N LYS A 32 10.00 -15.91 -2.39
CA LYS A 32 10.88 -16.63 -1.46
C LYS A 32 11.99 -17.32 -2.23
N HIS A 33 13.26 -17.06 -1.88
CA HIS A 33 14.43 -17.63 -2.57
C HIS A 33 14.55 -19.16 -2.45
N HIS A 34 13.96 -19.76 -1.41
CA HIS A 34 14.03 -21.20 -1.11
C HIS A 34 12.65 -21.79 -0.82
N SER A 35 11.74 -21.69 -1.80
CA SER A 35 10.47 -22.41 -1.72
C SER A 35 10.65 -23.88 -2.07
N GLU A 36 9.87 -24.78 -1.46
CA GLU A 36 9.82 -26.19 -1.86
C GLU A 36 9.57 -26.31 -3.38
N GLN A 37 10.28 -27.24 -4.01
CA GLN A 37 10.16 -27.47 -5.44
C GLN A 37 8.92 -28.31 -5.72
N LEU A 38 7.91 -27.68 -6.31
CA LEU A 38 6.64 -28.33 -6.65
C LEU A 38 6.65 -28.77 -8.11
N SER A 39 5.85 -29.81 -8.41
CA SER A 39 5.53 -30.13 -9.80
C SER A 39 4.77 -28.97 -10.45
N GLN A 40 4.84 -28.88 -11.78
CA GLN A 40 4.11 -27.86 -12.53
C GLN A 40 2.60 -27.91 -12.29
N GLU A 41 2.03 -29.12 -12.17
CA GLU A 41 0.62 -29.33 -11.87
C GLU A 41 0.26 -28.84 -10.46
N ALA A 42 1.08 -29.16 -9.45
CA ALA A 42 0.85 -28.71 -8.09
C ALA A 42 0.94 -27.17 -7.99
N LEU A 43 1.90 -26.57 -8.69
CA LEU A 43 2.03 -25.10 -8.75
C LEU A 43 0.82 -24.46 -9.44
N ALA A 44 0.36 -25.02 -10.56
CA ALA A 44 -0.81 -24.52 -11.28
C ALA A 44 -2.07 -24.54 -10.40
N LYS A 45 -2.30 -25.64 -9.68
CA LYS A 45 -3.43 -25.77 -8.76
C LYS A 45 -3.36 -24.78 -7.59
N LEU A 46 -2.17 -24.53 -7.05
CA LEU A 46 -1.99 -23.50 -6.01
C LEU A 46 -2.29 -22.11 -6.55
N MET A 47 -1.84 -21.78 -7.76
CA MET A 47 -2.08 -20.46 -8.37
C MET A 47 -3.54 -20.27 -8.77
N GLU A 48 -4.23 -21.31 -9.21
CA GLU A 48 -5.68 -21.28 -9.40
C GLU A 48 -6.41 -20.96 -8.09
N GLY A 49 -6.03 -21.64 -7.00
CA GLY A 49 -6.58 -21.38 -5.66
C GLY A 49 -6.30 -19.96 -5.15
N HIS A 50 -5.09 -19.44 -5.40
CA HIS A 50 -4.71 -18.06 -5.09
C HIS A 50 -5.59 -17.05 -5.83
N LEU A 51 -5.78 -17.22 -7.14
CA LEU A 51 -6.64 -16.34 -7.95
C LEU A 51 -8.11 -16.41 -7.52
N ALA A 52 -8.61 -17.61 -7.20
CA ALA A 52 -9.97 -17.78 -6.67
C ALA A 52 -10.14 -17.07 -5.32
N ASN A 53 -9.12 -17.11 -4.45
CA ASN A 53 -9.14 -16.40 -3.17
C ASN A 53 -9.14 -14.87 -3.36
N ILE A 54 -8.32 -14.34 -4.27
CA ILE A 54 -8.32 -12.93 -4.68
C ILE A 54 -9.72 -12.49 -5.12
N GLN A 55 -10.34 -13.24 -6.04
CA GLN A 55 -11.69 -12.91 -6.54
C GLN A 55 -12.74 -12.92 -5.43
N ARG A 56 -12.68 -13.90 -4.52
CA ARG A 56 -13.59 -13.98 -3.38
C ARG A 56 -13.43 -12.78 -2.45
N LEU A 57 -12.20 -12.44 -2.06
CA LEU A 57 -11.93 -11.30 -1.18
C LEU A 57 -12.30 -9.96 -1.83
N ALA A 58 -12.13 -9.83 -3.14
CA ALA A 58 -12.58 -8.66 -3.89
C ALA A 58 -14.12 -8.53 -3.85
N LYS A 59 -14.85 -9.63 -4.11
CA LYS A 59 -16.32 -9.66 -4.02
C LYS A 59 -16.86 -9.37 -2.62
N GLU A 60 -16.11 -9.77 -1.58
CA GLU A 60 -16.43 -9.47 -0.19
C GLU A 60 -16.07 -8.02 0.21
N GLY A 61 -15.46 -7.22 -0.67
CA GLY A 61 -15.05 -5.84 -0.38
C GLY A 61 -13.85 -5.74 0.57
N LYS A 62 -13.14 -6.86 0.78
CA LYS A 62 -11.98 -6.99 1.67
C LYS A 62 -10.68 -6.65 0.97
N LEU A 63 -10.57 -7.00 -0.30
CA LEU A 63 -9.44 -6.71 -1.17
C LEU A 63 -9.84 -5.61 -2.15
N LEU A 64 -9.13 -4.47 -2.12
CA LEU A 64 -9.44 -3.31 -2.96
C LEU A 64 -8.56 -3.26 -4.21
N VAL A 65 -7.29 -3.62 -4.05
CA VAL A 65 -6.29 -3.62 -5.14
C VAL A 65 -5.49 -4.90 -5.05
N ALA A 66 -5.27 -5.54 -6.20
CA ALA A 66 -4.31 -6.62 -6.36
C ALA A 66 -3.60 -6.50 -7.71
N GLY A 67 -2.29 -6.73 -7.69
CA GLY A 67 -1.49 -6.73 -8.91
C GLY A 67 -0.19 -7.50 -8.73
N PRO A 68 0.16 -8.42 -9.65
CA PRO A 68 1.46 -9.07 -9.63
C PRO A 68 2.57 -8.10 -10.03
N PHE A 69 3.78 -8.39 -9.55
CA PHE A 69 4.99 -7.75 -10.06
C PHE A 69 5.60 -8.60 -11.19
N ASP A 70 6.21 -7.93 -12.17
CA ASP A 70 7.10 -8.62 -13.11
C ASP A 70 8.25 -9.28 -12.33
N GLY A 71 8.55 -10.53 -12.67
CA GLY A 71 9.57 -11.33 -11.97
C GLY A 71 9.08 -11.99 -10.67
N GLY A 72 7.79 -11.88 -10.34
CA GLY A 72 7.14 -12.63 -9.27
C GLY A 72 6.84 -11.83 -8.01
N GLY A 73 5.94 -12.39 -7.21
CA GLY A 73 5.32 -11.69 -6.10
C GLY A 73 4.23 -10.72 -6.56
N GLY A 74 3.81 -9.83 -5.67
CA GLY A 74 2.76 -8.86 -5.96
C GLY A 74 2.46 -7.98 -4.76
N LEU A 75 1.45 -7.14 -4.91
CA LEU A 75 0.91 -6.36 -3.81
C LEU A 75 -0.60 -6.54 -3.69
N PHE A 76 -1.09 -6.42 -2.46
CA PHE A 76 -2.50 -6.21 -2.15
C PHE A 76 -2.70 -4.92 -1.35
N ILE A 77 -3.88 -4.33 -1.48
CA ILE A 77 -4.39 -3.33 -0.54
C ILE A 77 -5.73 -3.83 0.01
N LEU A 78 -5.78 -4.04 1.32
CA LEU A 78 -6.95 -4.56 2.04
C LEU A 78 -7.73 -3.43 2.71
N ASN A 79 -9.05 -3.59 2.77
CA ASN A 79 -10.00 -2.64 3.37
C ASN A 79 -10.13 -2.85 4.88
N THR A 80 -9.02 -2.76 5.60
CA THR A 80 -9.01 -2.85 7.06
C THR A 80 -7.89 -1.98 7.63
N GLY A 81 -8.08 -1.52 8.88
CA GLY A 81 -7.02 -0.90 9.68
C GLY A 81 -6.39 -1.85 10.70
N SER A 82 -6.74 -3.14 10.67
CA SER A 82 -6.27 -4.15 11.63
C SER A 82 -5.32 -5.13 10.95
N ILE A 83 -4.08 -5.18 11.44
CA ILE A 83 -3.09 -6.19 11.02
C ILE A 83 -3.63 -7.60 11.28
N GLN A 84 -4.35 -7.81 12.38
CA GLN A 84 -4.89 -9.12 12.73
C GLN A 84 -5.94 -9.58 11.73
N GLU A 85 -6.88 -8.70 11.38
CA GLU A 85 -7.92 -9.00 10.39
C GLU A 85 -7.32 -9.23 8.99
N ALA A 86 -6.34 -8.42 8.60
CA ALA A 86 -5.61 -8.63 7.35
C ALA A 86 -4.94 -10.01 7.31
N LYS A 87 -4.27 -10.42 8.39
CA LYS A 87 -3.65 -11.75 8.48
C LYS A 87 -4.69 -12.87 8.41
N GLU A 88 -5.86 -12.70 9.03
CA GLU A 88 -6.96 -13.67 8.94
C GLU A 88 -7.45 -13.82 7.50
N TRP A 89 -7.66 -12.73 6.78
CA TRP A 89 -8.08 -12.77 5.38
C TRP A 89 -7.01 -13.36 4.46
N LEU A 90 -5.74 -13.07 4.71
CA LEU A 90 -4.63 -13.64 3.94
C LEU A 90 -4.42 -15.13 4.23
N SER A 91 -4.74 -15.60 5.44
CA SER A 91 -4.57 -17.00 5.84
C SER A 91 -5.45 -17.98 5.06
N THR A 92 -6.47 -17.49 4.34
CA THR A 92 -7.33 -18.32 3.47
C THR A 92 -6.73 -18.58 2.10
N ASP A 93 -5.58 -17.99 1.78
CA ASP A 93 -4.93 -18.12 0.47
C ASP A 93 -4.06 -19.39 0.40
N PRO A 94 -4.33 -20.33 -0.53
CA PRO A 94 -3.53 -21.55 -0.65
C PRO A 94 -2.05 -21.30 -0.94
N GLY A 95 -1.71 -20.25 -1.68
CA GLY A 95 -0.31 -19.91 -1.97
C GLY A 95 0.41 -19.33 -0.76
N ILE A 96 -0.30 -18.59 0.11
CA ILE A 96 0.26 -18.11 1.38
C ILE A 96 0.42 -19.27 2.37
N GLN A 97 -0.57 -20.18 2.46
CA GLN A 97 -0.47 -21.38 3.30
C GLN A 97 0.69 -22.29 2.89
N ALA A 98 0.96 -22.39 1.59
CA ALA A 98 2.10 -23.12 1.04
C ALA A 98 3.43 -22.33 1.11
N GLU A 99 3.47 -21.21 1.84
CA GLU A 99 4.64 -20.36 2.04
C GLU A 99 5.37 -19.98 0.74
N ARG A 100 4.61 -19.70 -0.33
CA ARG A 100 5.18 -19.33 -1.63
C ARG A 100 5.83 -17.94 -1.61
N TRP A 101 5.43 -17.09 -0.66
CA TRP A 101 5.91 -15.73 -0.51
C TRP A 101 6.28 -15.41 0.92
N ASP A 102 7.27 -14.53 1.09
CA ASP A 102 7.49 -13.81 2.33
C ASP A 102 6.48 -12.66 2.39
N VAL A 103 5.44 -12.84 3.21
CA VAL A 103 4.29 -11.93 3.31
C VAL A 103 4.55 -10.86 4.35
N GLU A 104 4.56 -9.61 3.92
CA GLU A 104 4.64 -8.44 4.79
C GLU A 104 3.31 -7.70 4.79
N VAL A 105 2.84 -7.27 5.98
CA VAL A 105 1.55 -6.60 6.17
C VAL A 105 1.77 -5.32 6.98
N LEU A 106 1.52 -4.16 6.38
CA LEU A 106 1.80 -2.84 6.96
C LEU A 106 0.60 -1.89 6.83
N PRO A 107 0.35 -1.01 7.81
CA PRO A 107 -0.63 0.06 7.65
C PRO A 107 -0.28 0.92 6.43
N TYR A 108 -1.28 1.31 5.65
CA TYR A 108 -1.09 2.13 4.47
C TYR A 108 -1.87 3.44 4.55
N ASP A 109 -1.14 4.55 4.43
CA ASP A 109 -1.70 5.91 4.47
C ASP A 109 -1.36 6.64 3.15
N PRO A 110 -2.29 6.69 2.19
CA PRO A 110 -2.07 7.38 0.91
C PRO A 110 -2.04 8.90 1.10
N ARG A 111 -1.02 9.57 0.56
CA ARG A 111 -0.91 11.05 0.53
C ARG A 111 -1.06 11.65 -0.86
N VAL A 112 -0.81 10.84 -1.90
CA VAL A 112 -1.15 11.14 -3.30
C VAL A 112 -1.98 9.99 -3.85
N GLY A 113 -3.02 10.32 -4.63
CA GLY A 113 -4.01 9.35 -5.06
C GLY A 113 -4.85 8.82 -3.89
N SER A 114 -5.53 7.70 -4.10
CA SER A 114 -6.18 6.95 -3.03
C SER A 114 -6.29 5.48 -3.43
N VAL A 115 -7.22 4.75 -2.82
CA VAL A 115 -7.48 3.35 -3.14
C VAL A 115 -8.89 3.24 -3.69
N CYS A 116 -9.01 2.84 -4.95
CA CYS A 116 -10.28 2.75 -5.67
C CYS A 116 -10.54 1.32 -6.12
N VAL A 117 -11.77 0.86 -5.91
CA VAL A 117 -12.23 -0.43 -6.43
C VAL A 117 -12.51 -0.25 -7.93
N VAL A 118 -11.90 -1.10 -8.74
CA VAL A 118 -12.09 -1.16 -10.19
C VAL A 118 -13.04 -2.30 -10.54
N ASN A 119 -13.69 -2.20 -11.71
CA ASN A 119 -14.60 -3.25 -12.18
C ASN A 119 -13.83 -4.50 -12.68
N GLU A 120 -14.53 -5.64 -12.78
CA GLU A 120 -13.91 -6.91 -13.21
C GLU A 120 -13.40 -6.90 -14.67
N ASN A 121 -13.93 -6.01 -15.52
CA ASN A 121 -13.58 -5.89 -16.95
C ASN A 121 -12.63 -4.71 -17.22
N VAL A 122 -11.91 -4.25 -16.19
CA VAL A 122 -11.08 -3.05 -16.27
C VAL A 122 -9.88 -3.30 -17.19
N GLU A 123 -9.46 -2.25 -17.88
CA GLU A 123 -8.18 -2.25 -18.60
C GLU A 123 -7.04 -2.50 -17.60
N MET A 124 -6.22 -3.52 -17.85
CA MET A 124 -5.03 -3.77 -17.07
C MET A 124 -3.86 -2.95 -17.63
N VAL A 125 -3.13 -2.27 -16.74
CA VAL A 125 -2.03 -1.36 -17.08
C VAL A 125 -0.80 -1.71 -16.27
N THR A 126 0.37 -1.33 -16.79
CA THR A 126 1.64 -1.49 -16.10
C THR A 126 2.12 -0.15 -15.57
N TYR A 127 2.37 -0.09 -14.26
CA TYR A 127 2.99 1.04 -13.58
C TYR A 127 4.36 0.68 -13.04
N THR A 128 5.19 1.69 -12.80
CA THR A 128 6.42 1.51 -12.04
C THR A 128 6.11 1.63 -10.56
N TYR A 129 6.45 0.59 -9.80
CA TYR A 129 6.39 0.55 -8.35
C TYR A 129 7.78 0.84 -7.79
N VAL A 130 7.87 1.80 -6.88
CA VAL A 130 9.07 2.07 -6.08
C VAL A 130 8.72 1.90 -4.61
N ARG A 131 9.54 1.17 -3.87
CA ARG A 131 9.46 1.07 -2.41
C ARG A 131 10.74 1.58 -1.80
N TYR A 132 10.65 2.52 -0.86
CA TYR A 132 11.76 2.87 0.02
C TYR A 132 11.63 2.11 1.33
N ILE A 133 12.73 1.50 1.78
CA ILE A 133 12.78 0.59 2.93
C ILE A 133 13.80 1.13 3.93
N PRO A 134 13.43 1.40 5.18
CA PRO A 134 14.39 1.84 6.19
C PRO A 134 15.49 0.81 6.42
N SER A 135 16.75 1.26 6.32
CA SER A 135 17.93 0.43 6.58
C SER A 135 18.46 0.72 7.98
N PHE A 136 18.30 -0.24 8.89
CA PHE A 136 18.78 -0.13 10.28
C PHE A 136 20.28 -0.45 10.43
N THR A 137 20.97 -0.77 9.33
CA THR A 137 22.38 -1.18 9.34
C THR A 137 23.35 0.00 9.49
N LYS A 138 22.91 1.23 9.21
CA LYS A 138 23.74 2.44 9.33
C LYS A 138 23.27 3.30 10.51
N PHE A 139 23.94 3.14 11.64
CA PHE A 139 23.78 3.95 12.85
C PHE A 139 24.23 5.40 12.63
N ASN A 140 23.42 6.22 11.95
CA ASN A 140 23.55 7.68 11.98
C ASN A 140 22.25 8.31 12.48
N ILE A 141 21.91 7.99 13.73
CA ILE A 141 20.67 8.38 14.42
C ILE A 141 20.57 9.90 14.62
N LYS A 142 21.71 10.61 14.62
CA LYS A 142 21.75 12.04 14.96
C LYS A 142 21.07 12.94 13.91
N ASP A 143 21.24 12.62 12.63
CA ASP A 143 20.73 13.45 11.53
C ASP A 143 19.47 12.86 10.85
N SER A 144 19.02 11.67 11.28
CA SER A 144 17.90 10.96 10.66
C SER A 144 16.63 11.81 10.49
N PRO A 145 16.19 12.63 11.48
CA PRO A 145 15.00 13.47 11.30
C PRO A 145 15.15 14.51 10.18
N GLN A 146 16.33 15.10 10.01
CA GLN A 146 16.57 16.07 8.93
C GLN A 146 16.63 15.37 7.58
N THR A 147 17.25 14.20 7.51
CA THR A 147 17.34 13.41 6.27
C THR A 147 15.97 12.91 5.82
N PHE A 148 15.12 12.42 6.73
CA PHE A 148 13.75 12.03 6.40
C PHE A 148 12.90 13.23 5.94
N ARG A 149 13.10 14.43 6.52
CA ARG A 149 12.45 15.65 6.01
C ARG A 149 12.88 15.99 4.58
N ARG A 150 14.19 15.98 4.30
CA ARG A 150 14.70 16.21 2.94
C ARG A 150 14.23 15.14 1.96
N HIS A 151 14.13 13.89 2.41
CA HIS A 151 13.54 12.81 1.64
C HIS A 151 12.07 13.08 1.32
N ASP A 152 11.27 13.51 2.31
CA ASP A 152 9.88 13.89 2.08
C ASP A 152 9.75 15.04 1.08
N ASP A 153 10.58 16.08 1.20
CA ASP A 153 10.62 17.19 0.25
C ASP A 153 11.00 16.73 -1.16
N PHE A 154 11.90 15.76 -1.28
CA PHE A 154 12.26 15.13 -2.54
C PHE A 154 11.06 14.38 -3.15
N VAL A 155 10.36 13.57 -2.34
CA VAL A 155 9.15 12.84 -2.76
C VAL A 155 8.07 13.81 -3.24
N ARG A 156 7.83 14.92 -2.53
CA ARG A 156 6.89 15.96 -2.94
C ARG A 156 7.26 16.59 -4.29
N LYS A 157 8.55 16.90 -4.50
CA LYS A 157 9.01 17.47 -5.78
C LYS A 157 8.79 16.52 -6.95
N ILE A 158 9.00 15.22 -6.76
CA ILE A 158 8.75 14.25 -7.84
C ILE A 158 7.25 14.02 -8.04
N THR A 159 6.41 14.10 -7.00
CA THR A 159 4.95 14.03 -7.17
C THR A 159 4.40 15.21 -7.95
N ASP A 160 4.96 16.41 -7.76
CA ASP A 160 4.57 17.63 -8.47
C ASP A 160 4.85 17.57 -9.98
N THR A 161 5.66 16.61 -10.45
CA THR A 161 5.87 16.36 -11.90
C THR A 161 4.66 15.74 -12.59
N GLY A 162 3.69 15.22 -11.83
CA GLY A 162 2.47 14.58 -12.35
C GLY A 162 2.63 13.12 -12.78
N ASN A 163 3.84 12.57 -12.73
CA ASN A 163 4.10 11.17 -13.08
C ASN A 163 3.79 10.19 -11.93
N VAL A 164 3.83 10.64 -10.67
CA VAL A 164 3.45 9.83 -9.51
C VAL A 164 1.92 9.87 -9.35
N ILE A 165 1.27 8.72 -9.54
CA ILE A 165 -0.18 8.59 -9.43
C ILE A 165 -0.64 8.17 -8.04
N ALA A 166 0.24 7.49 -7.30
CA ALA A 166 -0.02 7.12 -5.93
C ALA A 166 1.26 7.25 -5.11
N GLU A 167 1.13 7.78 -3.91
CA GLU A 167 2.17 7.79 -2.90
C GLU A 167 1.51 7.52 -1.56
N GLY A 168 2.16 6.72 -0.72
CA GLY A 168 1.69 6.55 0.64
C GLY A 168 2.73 5.99 1.58
N LEU A 169 2.56 6.34 2.85
CA LEU A 169 3.40 5.89 3.95
C LEU A 169 3.03 4.47 4.36
N LEU A 170 4.04 3.70 4.76
CA LEU A 170 3.90 2.39 5.34
C LEU A 170 4.26 2.44 6.82
N GLY A 171 3.27 2.26 7.68
CA GLY A 171 3.45 2.41 9.14
C GLY A 171 4.11 3.75 9.53
N GLU A 172 4.60 3.83 10.77
CA GLU A 172 5.34 5.02 11.21
C GLU A 172 6.83 4.97 10.81
N ARG A 173 7.35 3.77 10.53
CA ARG A 173 8.79 3.50 10.42
C ARG A 173 9.14 2.48 9.33
N ASP A 174 8.22 2.19 8.40
CA ASP A 174 8.43 1.15 7.39
C ASP A 174 8.58 1.73 5.97
N GLY A 175 8.80 3.04 5.88
CA GLY A 175 9.10 3.76 4.64
C GLY A 175 7.84 4.16 3.89
N ASN A 176 7.93 4.20 2.57
CA ASN A 176 6.85 4.61 1.69
C ASN A 176 6.93 3.94 0.32
N ILE A 177 5.83 4.01 -0.43
CA ILE A 177 5.74 3.53 -1.81
C ILE A 177 5.40 4.66 -2.76
N LEU A 178 5.80 4.50 -4.01
CA LEU A 178 5.38 5.30 -5.15
C LEU A 178 4.86 4.40 -6.25
N ILE A 179 3.78 4.81 -6.90
CA ILE A 179 3.28 4.24 -8.15
C ILE A 179 3.40 5.32 -9.21
N LEU A 180 4.16 5.06 -10.27
CA LEU A 180 4.45 6.02 -11.32
C LEU A 180 3.97 5.54 -12.69
N ARG A 181 3.51 6.47 -13.53
CA ARG A 181 3.28 6.22 -14.96
C ARG A 181 4.62 6.10 -15.69
N GLY A 182 4.72 5.14 -16.60
CA GLY A 182 5.92 4.93 -17.41
C GLY A 182 7.11 4.39 -16.62
N GLU A 183 8.27 4.35 -17.25
CA GLU A 183 9.52 3.93 -16.61
C GLU A 183 10.15 5.08 -15.83
N VAL A 184 10.78 4.75 -14.69
CA VAL A 184 11.56 5.71 -13.91
C VAL A 184 13.05 5.43 -14.10
N ASP A 185 13.85 6.49 -14.29
CA ASP A 185 15.29 6.34 -14.22
C ASP A 185 15.69 5.96 -12.79
N ARG A 186 16.44 4.86 -12.65
CA ARG A 186 16.98 4.41 -11.38
C ARG A 186 17.80 5.51 -10.69
N SER A 187 18.51 6.33 -11.47
CA SER A 187 19.32 7.44 -10.94
C SER A 187 18.48 8.47 -10.16
N LEU A 188 17.23 8.69 -10.58
CA LEU A 188 16.29 9.55 -9.86
C LEU A 188 15.97 8.97 -8.48
N VAL A 189 15.65 7.67 -8.42
CA VAL A 189 15.32 6.99 -7.15
C VAL A 189 16.54 6.97 -6.22
N GLU A 190 17.74 6.74 -6.77
CA GLU A 190 19.01 6.76 -6.04
C GLU A 190 19.36 8.15 -5.51
N SER A 191 18.98 9.23 -6.19
CA SER A 191 19.25 10.62 -5.78
C SER A 191 18.46 11.08 -4.54
N SER A 192 17.50 10.26 -4.07
CA SER A 192 16.76 10.48 -2.84
C SER A 192 17.70 10.70 -1.64
N PRO A 193 17.52 11.76 -0.83
CA PRO A 193 18.37 12.03 0.33
C PRO A 193 18.51 10.87 1.30
N GLY A 194 17.42 10.14 1.57
CA GLY A 194 17.46 8.97 2.44
C GLY A 194 18.28 7.82 1.87
N VAL A 195 18.31 7.66 0.54
CA VAL A 195 19.13 6.63 -0.13
C VAL A 195 20.60 7.04 -0.16
N GLN A 196 20.90 8.28 -0.55
CA GLN A 196 22.27 8.80 -0.59
C GLN A 196 22.97 8.74 0.76
N GLU A 197 22.23 8.95 1.84
CA GLU A 197 22.76 8.89 3.22
C GLU A 197 22.63 7.50 3.85
N GLY A 198 22.10 6.53 3.09
CA GLY A 198 22.02 5.13 3.46
C GLY A 198 21.05 4.82 4.61
N LEU A 199 20.08 5.70 4.86
CA LEU A 199 18.97 5.45 5.79
C LEU A 199 17.83 4.68 5.12
N LEU A 200 17.75 4.71 3.78
CA LEU A 200 16.78 4.00 2.97
C LEU A 200 17.49 3.13 1.93
N GLU A 201 17.04 1.90 1.82
CA GLU A 201 17.20 1.07 0.62
C GLU A 201 15.97 1.25 -0.27
N PHE A 202 16.03 0.73 -1.51
CA PHE A 202 14.87 0.81 -2.39
C PHE A 202 14.74 -0.40 -3.31
N VAL A 203 13.50 -0.63 -3.75
CA VAL A 203 13.12 -1.64 -4.74
C VAL A 203 12.34 -0.96 -5.85
N ILE A 204 12.66 -1.29 -7.10
CA ILE A 204 11.89 -0.88 -8.29
C ILE A 204 11.35 -2.15 -8.94
N LYS A 205 10.04 -2.19 -9.21
CA LYS A 205 9.38 -3.29 -9.93
C LYS A 205 8.38 -2.72 -10.92
N LYS A 206 8.00 -3.52 -11.91
CA LYS A 206 6.83 -3.26 -12.75
C LYS A 206 5.62 -3.92 -12.11
N LEU A 207 4.54 -3.16 -11.92
CA LEU A 207 3.29 -3.58 -11.31
C LEU A 207 2.23 -3.66 -12.41
N TRP A 208 1.62 -4.82 -12.59
CA TRP A 208 0.48 -5.00 -13.48
C TRP A 208 -0.81 -4.97 -12.67
N VAL A 209 -1.71 -4.01 -12.93
CA VAL A 209 -2.87 -3.73 -12.08
C VAL A 209 -4.01 -3.13 -12.89
N GLY A 210 -5.24 -3.21 -12.37
CA GLY A 210 -6.39 -2.57 -13.02
C GLY A 210 -6.29 -1.05 -13.01
N LYS A 211 -6.49 -0.41 -14.16
CA LYS A 211 -6.47 1.05 -14.30
C LYS A 211 -7.53 1.71 -13.44
N GLY A 212 -7.17 2.76 -12.72
CA GLY A 212 -8.01 3.46 -11.75
C GLY A 212 -7.92 2.89 -10.34
N SER A 213 -7.08 1.87 -10.09
CA SER A 213 -6.91 1.28 -8.75
C SER A 213 -6.37 2.29 -7.73
N PHE A 214 -5.68 3.35 -8.19
CA PHE A 214 -5.12 4.39 -7.36
C PHE A 214 -5.88 5.73 -7.45
N CYS A 215 -7.10 5.69 -8.00
CA CYS A 215 -7.97 6.83 -8.22
C CYS A 215 -7.38 7.90 -9.19
N GLU A 216 -6.54 7.46 -10.13
CA GLU A 216 -5.83 8.28 -11.12
C GLU A 216 -6.54 8.51 -12.46
#